data_AF-A0A0N4UNL8-F1
#
_entry.id   AF-A0A0N4UNL8-F1
#
_cell.length_a   1.000
_cell.length_b   1.000
_cell.length_c   1.000
_cell.angle_alpha   90.00
_cell.angle_beta   90.00
_cell.angle_gamma   90.00
#
_symmetry.space_group_name_H-M   'P 1'
#
loop_
_entity.id
_entity.type
_entity.pdbx_description
1 polymer ?
#
loop_
_entity_poly.entity_id
_entity_poly.type
_entity_poly.pdbx_seq_one_letter_code
_entity_poly.pdbx_strand_id
1 'polypeptide(L)'
;MNVNDISGAANKYWSQLKICLQKSATSTLGYSSRKCASWVSEATIQLSEKSAKARILGDPDYRAVRRITTTAARWDRNRYWNDMALRMETVLPSPQTITREGVSEMVRYINGVPIRAVKNRLRRWKEFFEAKLNHDAPSIIPNITDLPVELYVCNCEPLTEEEILSVIHN
;
A
#
# COMPACT_ATOMS: atom_id res chain seq x y z
N MET A 1 36.37 -35.36 -7.08
CA MET A 1 35.83 -33.98 -7.00
C MET A 1 35.25 -33.77 -5.62
N ASN A 2 35.73 -32.77 -4.89
CA ASN A 2 35.27 -32.49 -3.52
C ASN A 2 33.91 -31.76 -3.58
N VAL A 3 32.92 -32.25 -2.82
CA VAL A 3 31.57 -31.65 -2.74
C VAL A 3 31.65 -30.16 -2.32
N ASN A 4 32.66 -29.81 -1.53
CA ASN A 4 32.87 -28.43 -1.08
C ASN A 4 33.23 -27.46 -2.23
N ASP A 5 33.97 -27.91 -3.26
CA ASP A 5 34.35 -27.05 -4.39
C ASP A 5 33.14 -26.68 -5.25
N ILE A 6 32.20 -27.62 -5.42
CA ILE A 6 30.94 -27.37 -6.15
C ILE A 6 30.10 -26.33 -5.39
N SER A 7 30.04 -26.43 -4.05
CA SER A 7 29.29 -25.48 -3.22
C SER A 7 29.83 -24.04 -3.31
N GLY A 8 31.16 -23.89 -3.34
CA GLY A 8 31.82 -22.59 -3.46
C GLY A 8 31.59 -21.95 -4.83
N ALA A 9 31.73 -22.74 -5.90
CA ALA A 9 31.48 -22.28 -7.27
C ALA A 9 30.01 -21.87 -7.47
N ALA A 10 29.06 -22.67 -6.97
CA ALA A 10 27.63 -22.35 -7.04
C ALA A 10 27.31 -21.04 -6.31
N ASN A 11 27.84 -20.85 -5.10
CA ASN A 11 27.60 -19.62 -4.33
C ASN A 11 28.16 -18.38 -5.04
N LYS A 12 29.34 -18.50 -5.66
CA LYS A 12 29.93 -17.42 -6.47
C LYS A 12 29.06 -17.10 -7.69
N TYR A 13 28.57 -18.11 -8.40
CA TYR A 13 27.68 -17.95 -9.54
C TYR A 13 26.38 -17.23 -9.15
N TRP A 14 25.70 -17.69 -8.09
CA TRP A 14 24.48 -17.06 -7.59
C TRP A 14 24.69 -15.61 -7.14
N SER A 15 25.82 -15.31 -6.51
CA SER A 15 26.19 -13.95 -6.13
C SER A 15 26.36 -13.04 -7.34
N GLN A 16 27.01 -13.56 -8.39
CA GLN A 16 27.23 -12.82 -9.62
C GLN A 16 25.92 -12.58 -10.39
N LEU A 17 25.06 -13.60 -10.49
CA LEU A 17 23.73 -13.48 -11.08
C LEU A 17 22.88 -12.42 -10.35
N LYS A 18 22.88 -12.45 -9.02
CA LYS A 18 22.17 -11.46 -8.20
C LYS A 18 22.64 -10.03 -8.48
N ILE A 19 23.95 -9.82 -8.61
CA ILE A 19 24.53 -8.50 -8.92
C ILE A 19 24.12 -8.07 -10.34
N CYS A 20 24.21 -8.95 -11.34
CA CYS A 20 23.82 -8.64 -12.70
C CYS A 20 22.34 -8.27 -12.79
N LEU A 21 21.46 -9.08 -12.18
CA LEU A 21 20.02 -8.82 -12.13
C LEU A 21 19.70 -7.48 -11.47
N GLN A 22 20.34 -7.19 -10.32
CA GLN A 22 20.15 -5.93 -9.62
C GLN A 22 20.60 -4.74 -10.47
N LYS A 23 21.76 -4.82 -11.13
CA LYS A 23 22.26 -3.78 -12.05
C LYS A 23 21.30 -3.53 -13.20
N SER A 24 20.86 -4.58 -13.88
CA SER A 24 19.89 -4.47 -14.99
C SER A 24 18.58 -3.85 -14.51
N ALA A 25 18.03 -4.32 -13.39
CA ALA A 25 16.80 -3.77 -12.81
C ALA A 25 16.95 -2.29 -12.46
N THR A 26 18.07 -1.88 -11.84
CA THR A 26 18.32 -0.47 -11.52
C THR A 26 18.52 0.41 -12.75
N SER A 27 19.07 -0.14 -13.84
CA SER A 27 19.26 0.59 -15.09
C SER A 27 17.93 0.82 -15.82
N THR A 28 17.02 -0.17 -15.81
CA THR A 28 15.75 -0.09 -16.53
C THR A 28 14.67 0.62 -15.73
N LEU A 29 14.53 0.32 -14.43
CA LEU A 29 13.45 0.83 -13.59
C LEU A 29 13.87 2.02 -12.71
N GLY A 30 15.16 2.38 -12.72
CA GLY A 30 15.73 3.32 -11.77
C GLY A 30 15.86 2.74 -10.35
N TYR A 31 16.29 3.59 -9.41
CA TYR A 31 16.42 3.20 -8.00
C TYR A 31 15.04 3.18 -7.32
N SER A 32 14.36 2.03 -7.36
CA SER A 32 13.23 1.78 -6.46
C SER A 32 13.79 1.35 -5.11
N SER A 33 14.10 2.32 -4.25
CA SER A 33 14.05 2.02 -2.83
C SER A 33 12.59 1.77 -2.52
N ARG A 34 12.21 0.49 -2.49
CA ARG A 34 11.23 0.08 -1.49
C ARG A 34 11.87 0.43 -0.16
N LYS A 35 11.76 1.70 0.26
CA LYS A 35 11.88 2.05 1.67
C LYS A 35 10.82 1.16 2.28
N CYS A 36 11.24 0.00 2.77
CA CYS A 36 10.39 -0.89 3.52
C CYS A 36 9.84 0.02 4.59
N ALA A 37 8.57 0.37 4.40
CA ALA A 37 7.84 1.42 5.04
C ALA A 37 8.60 2.07 6.22
N SER A 38 9.09 3.30 6.09
CA SER A 38 9.75 4.00 7.21
C SER A 38 8.85 4.17 8.44
N TRP A 39 7.57 3.78 8.33
CA TRP A 39 6.62 3.70 9.41
C TRP A 39 6.72 2.43 10.27
N VAL A 40 7.34 1.36 9.78
CA VAL A 40 7.56 0.13 10.54
C VAL A 40 8.76 0.34 11.47
N SER A 41 8.60 0.00 12.74
CA SER A 41 9.68 0.11 13.72
C SER A 41 10.74 -0.96 13.52
N GLU A 42 11.98 -0.62 13.90
CA GLU A 42 13.12 -1.57 13.89
C GLU A 42 12.81 -2.85 14.71
N ALA A 43 12.10 -2.71 15.83
CA ALA A 43 11.65 -3.84 16.64
C ALA A 43 10.74 -4.80 15.86
N THR A 44 9.81 -4.28 15.06
CA THR A 44 8.94 -5.11 14.20
C THR A 44 9.74 -5.81 13.10
N ILE A 45 10.77 -5.16 12.54
CA ILE A 45 11.67 -5.77 11.55
C ILE A 45 12.40 -6.95 12.17
N GLN A 46 13.01 -6.77 13.35
CA GLN A 46 13.71 -7.86 14.06
C GLN A 46 12.78 -9.02 14.42
N LEU A 47 11.54 -8.73 14.84
CA LEU A 47 10.52 -9.76 15.07
C LEU A 47 10.16 -10.50 13.78
N SER A 48 10.10 -9.81 12.64
CA SER A 48 9.84 -10.42 11.34
C SER A 48 10.99 -11.34 10.92
N GLU A 49 12.24 -10.92 11.11
CA GLU A 49 13.41 -11.77 10.86
C GLU A 49 13.44 -13.00 11.77
N LYS A 50 13.16 -12.83 13.07
CA LYS A 50 13.04 -13.95 14.01
C LYS A 50 11.96 -14.93 13.58
N SER A 51 10.81 -14.42 13.16
CA SER A 51 9.70 -15.23 12.63
C SER A 51 10.10 -15.99 11.36
N ALA A 52 10.81 -15.34 10.44
CA ALA A 52 11.31 -15.97 9.22
C ALA A 52 12.30 -17.11 9.52
N LYS A 53 13.23 -16.89 10.45
CA LYS A 53 14.18 -17.92 10.92
C LYS A 53 13.47 -19.09 11.60
N ALA A 54 12.55 -18.80 12.51
CA ALA A 54 11.74 -19.82 13.20
C ALA A 54 10.94 -20.68 12.19
N ARG A 55 10.38 -20.06 11.13
CA ARG A 55 9.69 -20.78 10.06
C ARG A 55 10.62 -21.75 9.32
N ILE A 56 11.82 -21.31 8.97
CA ILE A 56 12.80 -22.13 8.22
C ILE A 56 13.30 -23.29 9.09
N LEU A 57 13.51 -23.04 10.38
CA LEU A 57 13.95 -24.07 11.33
C LEU A 57 12.86 -25.08 11.70
N GLY A 58 11.60 -24.82 11.33
CA GLY A 58 10.47 -25.64 11.79
C GLY A 58 10.22 -25.51 13.30
N ASP A 59 10.58 -24.37 13.88
CA ASP A 59 10.49 -24.11 15.31
C ASP A 59 9.03 -24.20 15.80
N PRO A 60 8.72 -24.99 16.85
CA PRO A 60 7.37 -25.08 17.39
C PRO A 60 6.80 -23.72 17.85
N ASP A 61 7.67 -22.79 18.28
CA ASP A 61 7.29 -21.45 18.72
C ASP A 61 7.02 -20.48 17.57
N TYR A 62 7.21 -20.89 16.31
CA TYR A 62 6.95 -20.06 15.13
C TYR A 62 5.56 -19.41 15.18
N ARG A 63 4.53 -20.15 15.61
CA ARG A 63 3.16 -19.61 15.69
C ARG A 63 3.07 -18.47 16.71
N ALA A 64 3.75 -18.58 17.84
CA ALA A 64 3.79 -17.55 18.87
C ALA A 64 4.55 -16.31 18.36
N VAL A 65 5.74 -16.50 17.79
CA VAL A 65 6.54 -15.40 17.23
C VAL A 65 5.76 -14.69 16.11
N ARG A 66 5.14 -15.42 15.19
CA ARG A 66 4.32 -14.85 14.11
C ARG A 66 3.17 -13.99 14.65
N ARG A 67 2.46 -14.44 15.69
CA ARG A 67 1.39 -13.65 16.32
C ARG A 67 1.95 -12.33 16.86
N ILE A 68 3.06 -12.38 17.59
CA ILE A 68 3.73 -11.18 18.12
C ILE A 68 4.13 -10.23 17.01
N THR A 69 4.79 -10.71 15.95
CA THR A 69 5.18 -9.90 14.78
C THR A 69 3.96 -9.23 14.14
N THR A 70 2.87 -9.97 13.93
CA THR A 70 1.65 -9.40 13.31
C THR A 70 0.99 -8.35 14.18
N THR A 71 1.03 -8.52 15.50
CA THR A 71 0.51 -7.53 16.45
C THR A 71 1.37 -6.28 16.44
N ALA A 72 2.70 -6.41 16.51
CA ALA A 72 3.63 -5.28 16.42
C ALA A 72 3.46 -4.48 15.12
N ALA A 73 3.34 -5.16 13.97
CA ALA A 73 3.09 -4.52 12.69
C ALA A 73 1.74 -3.77 12.63
N ARG A 74 0.70 -4.28 13.31
CA ARG A 74 -0.58 -3.58 13.44
C ARG A 74 -0.45 -2.32 14.30
N TRP A 75 0.28 -2.41 15.43
CA TRP A 75 0.56 -1.26 16.29
C TRP A 75 1.32 -0.16 15.54
N ASP A 76 2.38 -0.51 14.82
CA ASP A 76 3.15 0.44 14.00
C ASP A 76 2.28 1.12 12.94
N ARG A 77 1.40 0.35 12.29
CA ARG A 77 0.49 0.89 11.26
C ARG A 77 -0.50 1.87 11.87
N ASN A 78 -1.11 1.50 12.98
CA ASN A 78 -2.07 2.36 13.67
C ASN A 78 -1.39 3.65 14.15
N ARG A 79 -0.18 3.52 14.71
CA ARG A 79 0.63 4.67 15.13
C ARG A 79 0.91 5.61 13.96
N TYR A 80 1.31 5.07 12.81
CA TYR A 80 1.56 5.87 11.62
C TYR A 80 0.32 6.63 11.13
N TRP A 81 -0.82 5.95 11.02
CA TRP A 81 -2.05 6.60 10.58
C TRP A 81 -2.56 7.62 11.59
N ASN A 82 -2.40 7.38 12.89
CA ASN A 82 -2.72 8.34 13.92
C ASN A 82 -1.84 9.60 13.82
N ASP A 83 -0.53 9.43 13.61
CA ASP A 83 0.40 10.56 13.41
C ASP A 83 0.09 11.33 12.11
N MET A 84 -0.20 10.60 11.03
CA MET A 84 -0.60 11.21 9.76
C MET A 84 -1.91 12.00 9.90
N ALA A 85 -2.91 11.45 10.59
CA ALA A 85 -4.18 12.14 10.86
C ALA A 85 -3.95 13.42 11.67
N LEU A 86 -3.10 13.36 12.70
CA LEU A 86 -2.74 14.53 13.49
C LEU A 86 -2.04 15.61 12.65
N ARG A 87 -1.12 15.23 11.75
CA ARG A 87 -0.47 16.17 10.81
C ARG A 87 -1.47 16.80 9.85
N MET A 88 -2.45 16.05 9.36
CA MET A 88 -3.51 16.60 8.50
C MET A 88 -4.40 17.58 9.26
N GLU A 89 -4.72 17.29 10.53
CA GLU A 89 -5.48 18.20 11.41
C GLU A 89 -4.73 19.51 11.69
N THR A 90 -3.38 19.50 11.76
CA THR A 90 -2.59 20.72 12.01
C THR A 90 -2.28 21.54 10.76
N VAL A 91 -2.22 20.92 9.57
CA VAL A 91 -1.93 21.62 8.30
C VAL A 91 -3.20 22.27 7.72
N LEU A 92 -4.38 21.72 8.00
CA LEU A 92 -5.61 22.37 7.59
C LEU A 92 -5.76 23.69 8.37
N PRO A 93 -5.78 24.86 7.70
CA PRO A 93 -6.14 26.09 8.38
C PRO A 93 -7.50 25.85 9.02
N SER A 94 -7.63 26.14 10.31
CA SER A 94 -8.90 26.01 11.01
C SER A 94 -9.83 27.13 10.55
N PRO A 95 -10.91 26.82 9.81
CA PRO A 95 -12.19 27.36 10.17
C PRO A 95 -13.07 26.18 10.54
N GLN A 96 -13.49 26.15 11.80
CA GLN A 96 -14.23 25.07 12.47
C GLN A 96 -13.30 24.00 13.04
N THR A 97 -12.76 24.34 14.21
CA THR A 97 -12.38 23.41 15.26
C THR A 97 -13.47 22.35 15.44
N ILE A 98 -13.37 21.24 14.72
CA ILE A 98 -14.12 20.02 15.03
C ILE A 98 -13.34 19.40 16.20
N THR A 99 -13.55 19.93 17.40
CA THR A 99 -13.01 19.36 18.63
C THR A 99 -13.46 17.90 18.71
N ARG A 100 -12.51 16.97 18.88
CA ARG A 100 -12.80 15.54 19.12
C ARG A 100 -13.62 15.29 20.39
N GLU A 101 -13.61 16.20 21.36
CA GLU A 101 -14.53 16.16 22.50
C GLU A 101 -15.98 16.51 22.14
N GLY A 102 -16.18 17.17 20.99
CA GLY A 102 -17.46 17.66 20.48
C GLY A 102 -17.94 16.97 19.22
N VAL A 103 -17.24 15.95 18.69
CA VAL A 103 -17.81 14.98 17.75
C VAL A 103 -18.73 14.03 18.52
N SER A 104 -19.58 14.60 19.37
CA SER A 104 -20.95 14.14 19.38
C SER A 104 -21.38 14.24 17.92
N GLU A 105 -21.37 13.11 17.21
CA GLU A 105 -22.08 12.84 15.96
C GLU A 105 -23.58 13.10 16.17
N MET A 106 -23.94 14.28 16.66
CA MET A 106 -25.27 14.80 16.64
C MET A 106 -25.48 15.23 15.22
N VAL A 107 -25.78 14.23 14.39
CA VAL A 107 -26.49 14.41 13.15
C VAL A 107 -27.67 15.32 13.47
N ARG A 108 -27.71 16.49 12.84
CA ARG A 108 -28.77 17.46 13.03
C ARG A 108 -29.71 17.40 11.84
N TYR A 109 -30.98 17.67 12.11
CA TYR A 109 -31.92 18.04 11.05
C TYR A 109 -31.47 19.35 10.40
N ILE A 110 -32.03 19.67 9.24
CA ILE A 110 -31.72 20.91 8.50
C ILE A 110 -32.03 22.18 9.31
N ASN A 111 -32.95 22.09 10.28
CA ASN A 111 -33.26 23.16 11.24
C ASN A 111 -32.26 23.27 12.41
N GLY A 112 -31.17 22.51 12.39
CA GLY A 112 -30.14 22.52 13.43
C GLY A 112 -30.45 21.67 14.69
N VAL A 113 -31.63 21.05 14.76
CA VAL A 113 -32.04 20.25 15.93
C VAL A 113 -31.31 18.91 15.95
N PRO A 114 -30.70 18.49 17.08
CA PRO A 114 -30.02 17.21 17.20
C PRO A 114 -30.96 16.01 17.04
N ILE A 115 -30.59 15.05 16.20
CA ILE A 115 -31.34 13.82 15.99
C ILE A 115 -30.91 12.81 17.07
N ARG A 116 -31.84 12.41 17.94
CA ARG A 116 -31.57 11.40 18.99
C ARG A 116 -31.78 9.96 18.52
N ALA A 117 -32.80 9.72 17.71
CA ALA A 117 -33.15 8.38 17.26
C ALA A 117 -32.18 7.86 16.19
N VAL A 118 -31.57 6.69 16.42
CA VAL A 118 -30.59 6.05 15.51
C VAL A 118 -31.15 5.89 14.09
N LYS A 119 -32.41 5.46 13.95
CA LYS A 119 -33.07 5.32 12.64
C LYS A 119 -33.10 6.62 11.83
N ASN A 120 -33.35 7.75 12.50
CA ASN A 120 -33.38 9.06 11.85
C ASN A 120 -31.96 9.55 11.51
N ARG A 121 -30.95 9.19 12.32
CA ARG A 121 -29.54 9.47 12.00
C ARG A 121 -29.13 8.75 10.73
N LEU A 122 -29.41 7.45 10.63
CA LEU A 122 -29.09 6.64 9.45
C LEU A 122 -29.75 7.18 8.18
N ARG A 123 -31.04 7.57 8.26
CA ARG A 123 -31.72 8.21 7.12
C ARG A 123 -31.00 9.49 6.70
N ARG A 124 -30.62 10.34 7.66
CA ARG A 124 -29.94 11.60 7.38
C ARG A 124 -28.52 11.40 6.83
N TRP A 125 -27.81 10.37 7.27
CA TRP A 125 -26.52 9.96 6.69
C TRP A 125 -26.69 9.53 5.24
N LYS A 126 -27.71 8.71 4.94
CA LYS A 126 -28.01 8.31 3.56
C LYS A 126 -28.23 9.54 2.68
N GLU A 127 -29.11 10.45 3.08
CA GLU A 127 -29.38 11.70 2.33
C GLU A 127 -28.10 12.53 2.11
N PHE A 128 -27.24 12.64 3.14
CA PHE A 128 -26.00 13.39 3.05
C PHE A 128 -25.02 12.81 2.03
N PHE A 129 -24.83 11.48 2.03
CA PHE A 129 -23.93 10.82 1.09
C PHE A 129 -24.51 10.74 -0.32
N GLU A 130 -25.82 10.56 -0.45
CA GLU A 130 -26.49 10.57 -1.74
C GLU A 130 -26.33 11.94 -2.43
N ALA A 131 -26.52 13.04 -1.71
CA ALA A 131 -26.27 14.39 -2.23
C ALA A 131 -24.79 14.66 -2.57
N LYS A 132 -23.86 14.01 -1.85
CA LYS A 132 -22.42 14.21 -2.05
C LYS A 132 -21.83 13.33 -3.16
N LEU A 133 -22.40 12.15 -3.40
CA LEU A 133 -21.92 11.21 -4.42
C LEU A 133 -22.64 11.42 -5.75
N ASN A 134 -23.88 11.90 -5.72
CA ASN A 134 -24.62 12.29 -6.92
C ASN A 134 -24.22 13.72 -7.32
N HIS A 135 -22.99 13.88 -7.75
CA HIS A 135 -22.65 15.05 -8.57
C HIS A 135 -23.38 14.91 -9.90
N ASP A 136 -23.94 16.01 -10.41
CA ASP A 136 -24.46 16.02 -11.78
C ASP A 136 -23.38 15.50 -12.72
N ALA A 137 -23.77 14.63 -13.66
CA ALA A 137 -22.85 14.19 -14.70
C ALA A 137 -22.24 15.43 -15.36
N PRO A 138 -20.91 15.50 -15.56
CA PRO A 138 -20.30 16.65 -16.20
C PRO A 138 -21.02 16.93 -17.52
N SER A 139 -21.67 18.09 -17.65
CA SER A 139 -22.42 18.47 -18.86
C SER A 139 -21.52 18.53 -20.10
N ILE A 140 -20.21 18.65 -19.87
CA ILE A 140 -19.16 18.59 -20.86
C ILE A 140 -18.37 17.33 -20.53
N ILE A 141 -18.65 16.24 -21.23
CA ILE A 141 -17.71 15.12 -21.30
C ILE A 141 -16.45 15.74 -21.93
N PRO A 142 -15.31 15.81 -21.22
CA PRO A 142 -14.08 16.27 -21.84
C PRO A 142 -13.86 15.37 -23.06
N ASN A 143 -13.91 15.95 -24.25
CA ASN A 143 -13.59 15.18 -25.44
C ASN A 143 -12.14 14.77 -25.29
N ILE A 144 -11.88 13.47 -25.13
CA ILE A 144 -10.54 12.94 -24.84
C ILE A 144 -9.55 13.38 -25.93
N THR A 145 -10.03 13.72 -27.13
CA THR A 145 -9.22 14.30 -28.22
C THR A 145 -8.64 15.68 -27.93
N ASP A 146 -9.19 16.45 -26.99
CA ASP A 146 -8.68 17.80 -26.67
C ASP A 146 -7.51 17.77 -25.66
N LEU A 147 -7.25 16.62 -25.04
CA LEU A 147 -6.05 16.44 -24.24
C LEU A 147 -4.85 16.32 -25.18
N PRO A 148 -3.80 17.16 -25.06
CA PRO A 148 -2.56 17.03 -25.83
C PRO A 148 -1.71 15.83 -25.37
N VAL A 149 -2.34 14.82 -24.78
CA VAL A 149 -1.72 13.60 -24.33
C VAL A 149 -1.89 12.59 -25.46
N GLU A 150 -0.80 12.24 -26.14
CA GLU A 150 -0.78 11.05 -26.99
C GLU A 150 -1.28 9.87 -26.15
N LEU A 151 -2.43 9.32 -26.54
CA LEU A 151 -2.91 8.07 -25.99
C LEU A 151 -1.79 7.04 -26.18
N TYR A 152 -1.30 6.50 -25.08
CA TYR A 152 -0.37 5.38 -25.14
C TYR A 152 -1.08 4.24 -25.86
N VAL A 153 -0.75 4.04 -27.14
CA VAL A 153 -1.24 2.90 -27.92
C VAL A 153 -0.60 1.68 -27.31
N CYS A 154 -1.27 1.12 -26.31
CA CYS A 154 -0.88 -0.15 -25.74
C CYS A 154 -1.16 -1.18 -26.84
N ASN A 155 -0.11 -1.69 -27.47
CA ASN A 155 -0.26 -2.82 -28.37
C ASN A 155 -0.61 -4.03 -27.49
N CYS A 156 -1.90 -4.29 -27.33
CA CYS A 156 -2.41 -5.42 -26.55
C CYS A 156 -2.33 -6.74 -27.33
N GLU A 157 -1.72 -6.74 -28.51
CA GLU A 157 -1.43 -7.95 -29.24
C GLU A 157 -0.44 -8.81 -28.43
N PRO A 158 -0.83 -10.04 -28.06
CA PRO A 158 0.07 -10.93 -27.36
C PRO A 158 1.27 -11.25 -28.27
N LEU A 159 2.48 -11.34 -27.69
CA LEU A 159 3.65 -11.77 -28.44
C LEU A 159 3.39 -13.12 -29.10
N THR A 160 3.89 -13.23 -30.32
CA THR A 160 3.80 -14.46 -31.11
C THR A 160 4.83 -15.47 -30.59
N GLU A 161 4.56 -16.77 -30.75
CA GLU A 161 5.40 -17.84 -30.21
C GLU A 161 6.86 -17.74 -30.71
N GLU A 162 7.07 -17.26 -31.95
CA GLU A 162 8.40 -17.06 -32.52
C GLU A 162 9.18 -15.96 -31.80
N GLU A 163 8.50 -14.88 -31.40
CA GLU A 163 9.12 -13.78 -30.65
C GLU A 163 9.58 -14.25 -29.27
N ILE A 164 8.75 -15.05 -28.60
CA ILE A 164 9.07 -15.64 -27.28
C ILE A 164 10.30 -16.55 -27.39
N LEU A 165 10.36 -17.41 -28.42
CA LEU A 165 11.51 -18.30 -28.63
C LEU A 165 12.80 -17.53 -28.95
N SER A 166 12.72 -16.42 -29.70
CA SER A 166 13.90 -15.61 -30.05
C SER A 166 14.59 -14.97 -28.83
N VAL A 167 13.81 -14.65 -27.79
CA VAL A 167 14.33 -14.05 -26.53
C VAL A 167 14.91 -15.12 -25.60
N ILE A 168 14.40 -16.35 -25.63
CA ILE A 168 14.89 -17.45 -24.79
C ILE A 168 16.23 -17.99 -25.30
N HIS A 169 16.48 -17.92 -26.60
CA HIS A 169 17.68 -18.49 -27.23
C HIS A 169 18.86 -17.51 -27.41
N ASN A 170 18.76 -16.27 -26.92
CA ASN A 170 19.87 -15.30 -26.83
C ASN A 170 20.37 -15.15 -25.39
#